data_AF-A0A7W1VEJ6-F1
#
_entry.id   AF-A0A7W1VEJ6-F1
#
_cell.length_a   1.000
_cell.length_b   1.000
_cell.length_c   1.000
_cell.angle_alpha   90.00
_cell.angle_beta   90.00
_cell.angle_gamma   90.00
#
_symmetry.space_group_name_H-M   'P 1'
#
loop_
_entity.id
_entity.type
_entity.pdbx_description
1 polymer ?
#
loop_
_entity_poly.entity_id
_entity_poly.type
_entity_poly.pdbx_seq_one_letter_code
_entity_poly.pdbx_strand_id
1 'polypeptide(L)'
;LVQGLIKNEKINRRGKLFVIIGRRTFSAAQNASTFFERYTNAMFVGEPTGASPNFVGEEDPFVLPYSKIAANVSHLYWQSAFPQDGRIWIAPQIYLPPTFEAYRTNRDAALEAILNYREKTN
;
A
#
# COMPACT_ATOMS: atom_id res chain seq x y z
N LEU A 1 -0.81 -5.27 -14.72
CA LEU A 1 0.40 -5.23 -13.86
C LEU A 1 0.55 -6.49 -13.00
N VAL A 2 -0.29 -6.70 -11.97
CA VAL A 2 -0.11 -7.78 -10.96
C VAL A 2 0.05 -9.16 -11.60
N GLN A 3 -0.82 -9.55 -12.55
CA GLN A 3 -0.72 -10.83 -13.26
C GLN A 3 0.63 -11.04 -13.97
N GLY A 4 1.23 -9.97 -14.51
CA GLY A 4 2.55 -10.04 -15.14
C GLY A 4 3.67 -10.27 -14.13
N LEU A 5 3.55 -9.67 -12.94
CA LEU A 5 4.48 -9.92 -11.84
C LEU A 5 4.33 -11.33 -11.29
N ILE A 6 3.10 -11.83 -11.10
CA ILE A 6 2.84 -13.21 -10.67
C ILE A 6 3.61 -14.22 -11.52
N LYS A 7 3.55 -14.06 -12.85
CA LYS A 7 4.18 -14.96 -13.83
C LYS A 7 5.71 -14.78 -13.95
N ASN A 8 6.28 -13.72 -13.38
CA ASN A 8 7.69 -13.42 -13.52
C ASN A 8 8.49 -13.98 -12.34
N GLU A 9 8.95 -15.22 -12.46
CA GLU A 9 9.73 -15.92 -11.41
C GLU A 9 11.08 -15.24 -11.09
N LYS A 10 11.60 -14.40 -11.99
CA LYS A 10 12.83 -13.63 -11.74
C LYS A 10 12.60 -12.51 -10.74
N ILE A 11 11.44 -11.85 -10.82
CA ILE A 11 11.10 -10.69 -9.99
C ILE A 11 10.27 -11.11 -8.78
N ASN A 12 9.23 -11.93 -8.97
CA ASN A 12 8.27 -12.35 -7.95
C ASN A 12 8.83 -13.42 -7.00
N ARG A 13 9.91 -13.07 -6.34
CA ARG A 13 10.54 -13.85 -5.29
C ARG A 13 10.86 -12.94 -4.11
N ARG A 14 10.79 -13.52 -2.91
CA ARG A 14 11.06 -12.79 -1.68
C ARG A 14 12.48 -12.24 -1.72
N GLY A 15 12.66 -10.98 -1.30
CA GLY A 15 13.95 -10.29 -1.37
C GLY A 15 14.32 -9.72 -2.74
N LYS A 16 13.47 -9.83 -3.77
CA LYS A 16 13.68 -9.19 -5.09
C LYS A 16 12.54 -8.26 -5.52
N LEU A 17 11.31 -8.53 -5.11
CA LEU A 17 10.19 -7.61 -5.31
C LEU A 17 9.94 -6.85 -4.02
N PHE A 18 10.05 -5.53 -4.07
CA PHE A 18 9.76 -4.64 -2.96
C PHE A 18 8.64 -3.68 -3.31
N VAL A 19 7.79 -3.35 -2.34
CA VAL A 19 6.68 -2.40 -2.48
C VAL A 19 6.79 -1.39 -1.35
N ILE A 20 7.05 -0.13 -1.68
CA ILE A 20 7.07 0.94 -0.68
C ILE A 20 5.63 1.37 -0.39
N ILE A 21 5.26 1.38 0.89
CA ILE A 21 3.93 1.79 1.37
C ILE A 21 4.04 2.86 2.47
N GLY A 22 2.96 3.62 2.64
CA GLY A 22 2.84 4.51 3.79
C GLY A 22 1.44 5.04 4.04
N ARG A 23 1.29 6.00 4.96
CA ARG A 23 -0.03 6.52 5.39
C ARG A 23 -0.84 7.17 4.25
N ARG A 24 -0.18 7.48 3.12
CA ARG A 24 -0.78 8.01 1.89
C ARG A 24 -1.06 6.95 0.82
N THR A 25 -0.82 5.68 1.11
CA THR A 25 -1.25 4.53 0.30
C THR A 25 -2.71 4.23 0.64
N PHE A 26 -3.63 4.85 -0.09
CA PHE A 26 -5.09 4.66 0.03
C PHE A 26 -5.72 4.59 -1.38
N SER A 27 -7.05 4.40 -1.47
CA SER A 27 -7.77 4.33 -2.76
C SER A 27 -7.21 3.21 -3.66
N ALA A 28 -7.01 3.45 -4.96
CA ALA A 28 -6.46 2.48 -5.90
C ALA A 28 -5.10 1.89 -5.46
N ALA A 29 -4.29 2.68 -4.75
CA ALA A 29 -3.02 2.20 -4.21
C ALA A 29 -3.23 1.17 -3.09
N GLN A 30 -4.28 1.31 -2.27
CA GLN A 30 -4.64 0.29 -1.28
C GLN A 30 -5.02 -1.02 -1.95
N ASN A 31 -5.87 -0.96 -2.99
CA ASN A 31 -6.25 -2.15 -3.76
C ASN A 31 -5.01 -2.84 -4.35
N ALA A 32 -4.09 -2.07 -4.95
CA ALA A 32 -2.83 -2.60 -5.47
C ALA A 32 -1.96 -3.24 -4.39
N SER A 33 -1.80 -2.60 -3.23
CA SER A 33 -1.08 -3.15 -2.08
C SER A 33 -1.70 -4.46 -1.59
N THR A 34 -3.02 -4.54 -1.46
CA THR A 34 -3.71 -5.79 -1.10
C THR A 34 -3.45 -6.88 -2.14
N PHE A 35 -3.50 -6.58 -3.44
CA PHE A 35 -3.20 -7.57 -4.48
C PHE A 35 -1.74 -8.02 -4.47
N PHE A 36 -0.79 -7.12 -4.20
CA PHE A 36 0.61 -7.48 -4.02
C PHE A 36 0.80 -8.42 -2.83
N GLU A 37 0.17 -8.11 -1.69
CA GLU A 37 0.24 -8.93 -0.49
C GLU A 37 -0.33 -10.34 -0.71
N ARG A 38 -1.46 -10.45 -1.43
CA ARG A 38 -2.14 -11.74 -1.65
C ARG A 38 -1.48 -12.64 -2.68
N TYR A 39 -0.97 -12.05 -3.75
CA TYR A 39 -0.65 -12.80 -4.96
C TYR A 39 0.82 -12.79 -5.34
N THR A 40 1.65 -12.04 -4.61
CA THR A 40 3.08 -11.96 -4.90
C THR A 40 3.92 -12.25 -3.66
N ASN A 41 5.21 -12.47 -3.87
CA ASN A 41 6.22 -12.62 -2.84
C ASN A 41 6.85 -11.26 -2.48
N ALA A 42 6.13 -10.16 -2.70
CA ALA A 42 6.59 -8.81 -2.42
C ALA A 42 6.94 -8.61 -0.93
N MET A 43 8.00 -7.85 -0.67
CA MET A 43 8.32 -7.32 0.65
C MET A 43 7.91 -5.85 0.73
N PHE A 44 7.07 -5.54 1.69
CA PHE A 44 6.57 -4.20 1.97
C PHE A 44 7.54 -3.45 2.88
N VAL A 45 7.85 -2.21 2.51
CA VAL A 45 8.84 -1.35 3.19
C VAL A 45 8.22 0.03 3.41
N GLY A 46 8.50 0.68 4.54
CA GLY A 46 8.00 2.02 4.84
C GLY A 46 7.15 2.04 6.10
N GLU A 47 5.93 2.55 6.03
CA GLU A 47 5.00 2.60 7.17
C GLU A 47 3.63 2.00 6.80
N PRO A 48 2.72 1.76 7.78
CA PRO A 48 1.40 1.20 7.50
C PRO A 48 0.62 1.99 6.43
N THR A 49 -0.19 1.28 5.64
CA THR A 49 -1.08 1.90 4.65
C THR A 49 -2.13 2.78 5.30
N GLY A 50 -2.73 3.68 4.52
CA GLY A 50 -3.75 4.62 4.99
C GLY A 50 -5.18 4.06 5.04
N ALA A 51 -5.39 2.83 4.58
CA ALA A 51 -6.71 2.21 4.51
C ALA A 51 -6.64 0.70 4.82
N SER A 52 -7.80 0.13 5.17
CA SER A 52 -7.99 -1.30 5.37
C SER A 52 -7.82 -2.07 4.04
N PRO A 53 -7.32 -3.33 4.06
CA PRO A 53 -7.30 -4.18 2.87
C PRO A 53 -8.68 -4.40 2.23
N ASN A 54 -9.73 -4.38 3.06
CA ASN A 54 -11.13 -4.34 2.66
C ASN A 54 -11.76 -3.01 3.14
N PHE A 55 -12.23 -2.15 2.24
CA PHE A 55 -12.66 -0.80 2.60
C PHE A 55 -13.82 -0.31 1.72
N VAL A 56 -14.57 0.68 2.22
CA VAL A 56 -15.52 1.43 1.40
C VAL A 56 -14.76 2.53 0.66
N GLY A 57 -14.77 2.48 -0.65
CA GLY A 57 -14.10 3.40 -1.57
C GLY A 57 -15.06 3.93 -2.64
N GLU A 58 -14.50 4.41 -3.74
CA GLU A 58 -15.17 5.15 -4.83
C GLU A 58 -15.85 6.44 -4.37
N GLU A 59 -15.56 7.53 -5.07
CA GLU A 59 -16.18 8.81 -4.79
C GLU A 59 -17.60 8.83 -5.34
N ASP A 60 -18.58 9.09 -4.46
CA ASP A 60 -19.96 9.41 -4.81
C ASP A 60 -20.21 10.90 -4.57
N PRO A 61 -20.18 11.74 -5.63
CA PRO A 61 -20.35 13.18 -5.49
C PRO A 61 -21.83 13.56 -5.36
N PHE A 62 -22.12 14.53 -4.50
CA PHE A 62 -23.46 15.08 -4.31
C PHE A 62 -23.39 16.58 -4.03
N VAL A 63 -24.51 17.28 -4.23
CA VAL A 63 -24.62 18.73 -4.01
C VAL A 63 -25.63 18.99 -2.89
N LEU A 64 -25.22 19.75 -1.88
CA LEU A 64 -26.10 20.08 -0.77
C LEU A 64 -27.29 20.94 -1.22
N PRO A 65 -28.53 20.62 -0.80
CA PRO A 65 -29.74 21.22 -1.38
C PRO A 65 -29.85 22.73 -1.12
N TYR A 66 -29.32 23.23 0.00
CA TYR A 66 -29.42 24.64 0.40
C TYR A 66 -28.16 25.44 0.10
N SER A 67 -26.99 24.99 0.56
CA SER A 67 -25.72 25.72 0.39
C SER A 67 -25.12 25.58 -1.01
N LYS A 68 -25.57 24.60 -1.79
CA LYS A 68 -25.02 24.26 -3.12
C LYS A 68 -23.54 23.86 -3.12
N ILE A 69 -22.96 23.57 -1.95
CA ILE A 69 -21.61 23.03 -1.85
C ILE A 69 -21.60 21.62 -2.45
N ALA A 70 -20.62 21.35 -3.32
CA ALA A 70 -20.31 20.02 -3.80
C ALA A 70 -19.46 19.28 -2.75
N ALA A 71 -19.88 18.05 -2.41
CA ALA A 71 -19.18 17.16 -1.51
C ALA A 71 -19.12 15.76 -2.13
N ASN A 72 -18.29 14.88 -1.59
CA ASN A 72 -18.25 13.47 -1.96
C ASN A 72 -18.16 12.61 -0.70
N VAL A 73 -18.60 11.35 -0.81
CA VAL A 73 -18.38 10.31 0.19
C VAL A 73 -17.86 9.04 -0.47
N SER A 74 -17.25 8.15 0.30
CA SER A 74 -16.97 6.79 -0.16
C SER A 74 -18.25 5.94 -0.15
N HIS A 75 -18.52 5.18 -1.22
CA HIS A 75 -19.79 4.48 -1.40
C HIS A 75 -19.66 2.95 -1.61
N LEU A 76 -18.72 2.49 -2.43
CA LEU A 76 -18.65 1.09 -2.86
C LEU A 76 -17.68 0.28 -2.00
N TYR A 77 -18.12 -0.88 -1.53
CA TYR A 77 -17.29 -1.79 -0.74
C TYR A 77 -16.34 -2.61 -1.65
N TRP A 78 -15.04 -2.40 -1.46
CA TRP A 78 -13.97 -3.17 -2.11
C TRP A 78 -13.49 -4.28 -1.18
N GLN A 79 -13.75 -5.53 -1.56
CA GLN A 79 -13.26 -6.73 -0.85
C GLN A 79 -12.07 -7.36 -1.58
N SER A 80 -10.92 -6.68 -1.54
CA SER A 80 -9.70 -7.14 -2.20
C SER A 80 -8.96 -8.24 -1.42
N ALA A 81 -9.14 -8.28 -0.09
CA ALA A 81 -8.57 -9.28 0.83
C ALA A 81 -9.51 -10.47 1.08
N PHE A 82 -9.18 -11.29 2.08
CA PHE A 82 -10.12 -12.31 2.57
C PHE A 82 -11.29 -11.65 3.29
N PRO A 83 -12.51 -12.20 3.24
CA PRO A 83 -13.69 -11.60 3.90
C PRO A 83 -13.51 -11.35 5.40
N GLN A 84 -12.70 -12.17 6.07
CA GLN A 84 -12.43 -12.10 7.51
C GLN A 84 -11.28 -11.11 7.86
N ASP A 85 -10.64 -10.51 6.85
CA ASP A 85 -9.56 -9.56 7.07
C ASP A 85 -10.12 -8.23 7.55
N GLY A 86 -10.14 -8.06 8.88
CA GLY A 86 -10.55 -6.84 9.58
C GLY A 86 -9.40 -5.91 9.96
N ARG A 87 -8.21 -6.09 9.37
CA ARG A 87 -7.07 -5.20 9.64
C ARG A 87 -7.40 -3.79 9.14
N ILE A 88 -7.04 -2.77 9.92
CA ILE A 88 -7.28 -1.37 9.53
C ILE A 88 -6.20 -0.79 8.60
N TRP A 89 -5.12 -1.55 8.36
CA TRP A 89 -4.02 -1.22 7.46
C TRP A 89 -3.22 -2.48 7.07
N ILE A 90 -2.34 -2.36 6.08
CA ILE A 90 -1.29 -3.34 5.77
C ILE A 90 0.01 -2.87 6.42
N ALA A 91 0.66 -3.73 7.22
CA ALA A 91 1.96 -3.43 7.82
C ALA A 91 3.11 -3.73 6.84
N PRO A 92 4.17 -2.91 6.85
CA PRO A 92 5.41 -3.26 6.18
C PRO A 92 6.15 -4.37 6.94
N GLN A 93 6.87 -5.23 6.22
CA GLN A 93 7.81 -6.16 6.86
C GLN A 93 9.09 -5.44 7.29
N ILE A 94 9.46 -4.34 6.63
CA ILE A 94 10.56 -3.46 7.03
C ILE A 94 9.97 -2.09 7.37
N TYR A 95 9.77 -1.82 8.66
CA TYR A 95 9.20 -0.57 9.16
C TYR A 95 10.24 0.55 9.20
N LEU A 96 10.05 1.57 8.36
CA LEU A 96 10.88 2.74 8.17
C LEU A 96 9.96 3.95 7.85
N PRO A 97 9.34 4.56 8.85
CA PRO A 97 8.49 5.72 8.64
C PRO A 97 9.32 6.94 8.20
N PRO A 98 8.74 7.86 7.40
CA PRO A 98 9.41 9.11 7.08
C PRO A 98 9.81 9.89 8.34
N THR A 99 11.04 10.38 8.37
CA THR A 99 11.52 11.26 9.45
C THR A 99 11.80 12.65 8.90
N PHE A 100 11.67 13.67 9.76
CA PHE A 100 12.04 15.03 9.37
C PHE A 100 13.52 15.15 8.99
N GLU A 101 14.39 14.37 9.64
CA GLU A 101 15.81 14.29 9.30
C GLU A 101 16.06 13.75 7.88
N ALA A 102 15.42 12.65 7.52
CA ALA A 102 15.52 12.10 6.17
C ALA A 102 14.99 13.09 5.14
N TYR A 103 13.87 13.76 5.45
CA TYR A 103 13.30 14.82 4.61
C TYR A 103 14.26 16.00 4.40
N ARG A 104 14.82 16.60 5.47
CA ARG A 104 15.74 17.75 5.36
C ARG A 104 17.04 17.41 4.64
N THR A 105 17.42 16.14 4.59
CA THR A 105 18.64 15.65 3.94
C THR A 105 18.39 15.02 2.56
N ASN A 106 17.15 15.07 2.06
CA ASN A 106 16.72 14.46 0.79
C ASN A 106 17.07 12.96 0.68
N ARG A 107 16.87 12.22 1.77
CA ARG A 107 17.09 10.77 1.85
C ARG A 107 15.76 10.02 1.93
N ASP A 108 15.69 8.90 1.22
CA ASP A 108 14.56 7.96 1.30
C ASP A 108 15.01 6.70 2.04
N ALA A 109 14.68 6.62 3.33
CA ALA A 109 15.07 5.51 4.18
C ALA A 109 14.54 4.16 3.67
N ALA A 110 13.32 4.13 3.10
CA ALA A 110 12.73 2.90 2.58
C ALA A 110 13.48 2.40 1.35
N LEU A 111 13.78 3.30 0.40
CA LEU A 111 14.57 2.97 -0.78
C LEU A 111 15.99 2.55 -0.41
N GLU A 112 16.65 3.27 0.49
CA GLU A 112 17.99 2.93 0.95
C GLU A 112 18.05 1.56 1.63
N ALA A 113 17.02 1.21 2.42
CA ALA A 113 16.92 -0.11 3.01
C ALA A 113 16.73 -1.22 1.96
N ILE A 114 15.96 -0.94 0.91
CA ILE A 114 15.82 -1.87 -0.23
C ILE A 114 17.16 -2.07 -0.94
N LEU A 115 17.88 -0.99 -1.24
CA LEU A 115 19.18 -1.06 -1.93
C LEU A 115 20.26 -1.78 -1.10
N ASN A 116 20.19 -1.66 0.22
CA ASN A 116 21.08 -2.34 1.15
C ASN A 116 20.59 -3.72 1.59
N TYR A 117 19.43 -4.18 1.12
CA TYR A 117 18.85 -5.44 1.53
C TYR A 117 19.75 -6.62 1.14
N ARG A 118 20.08 -7.45 2.13
CA ARG A 118 20.80 -8.72 1.94
C ARG A 118 19.90 -9.84 2.45
N GLU A 119 19.66 -10.84 1.62
CA GLU A 119 19.01 -12.07 2.08
C GLU A 119 19.88 -12.68 3.18
N LYS A 120 19.29 -12.94 4.35
CA LYS A 120 19.96 -13.74 5.38
C LYS A 120 20.13 -15.14 4.81
N THR A 121 21.37 -15.53 4.54
CA THR A 121 21.70 -16.92 4.24
C THR A 121 21.60 -17.70 5.55
N ASN A 122 20.69 -18.66 5.61
CA ASN A 122 20.67 -19.65 6.68
C ASN A 122 21.80 -20.67 6.46
#